data_AF-A0A2V8D176-F1
#
_entry.id   AF-A0A2V8D176-F1
#
_cell.length_a   1.000
_cell.length_b   1.000
_cell.length_c   1.000
_cell.angle_alpha   90.00
_cell.angle_beta   90.00
_cell.angle_gamma   90.00
#
_symmetry.space_group_name_H-M   'P 1'
#
loop_
_entity.id
_entity.type
_entity.pdbx_description
1 polymer ?
#
loop_
_entity_poly.entity_id
_entity_poly.type
_entity_poly.pdbx_seq_one_letter_code
_entity_poly.pdbx_strand_id
1 'polypeptide(L)'
;LAPHDIAVMAVTPGFLRSESMLQRFGVTEDNWREAGKKDPNFLQSESPLFVGRAVAALAADPKVQDRTGMLFGSWELGRDYGLSDYDGRRPDWGRHKIDFSGLPPKWIDVFRTGTNLEIKWLTTLAARTRKFRAKIPP
;
A
#
# COMPACT_ATOMS: atom_id res chain seq x y z
N LEU A 1 17.65 16.71 -4.39
CA LEU A 1 17.65 15.33 -4.91
C LEU A 1 17.37 15.28 -6.41
N ALA A 2 16.32 15.96 -6.89
CA ALA A 2 16.07 16.05 -8.35
C ALA A 2 17.26 16.54 -9.20
N PRO A 3 18.07 17.55 -8.80
CA PRO A 3 19.27 17.94 -9.57
C PRO A 3 20.38 16.88 -9.61
N HIS A 4 20.25 15.78 -8.86
CA HIS A 4 21.18 14.66 -8.82
C HIS A 4 20.56 13.38 -9.38
N ASP A 5 19.43 13.48 -10.08
CA ASP A 5 18.69 12.33 -10.64
C ASP A 5 18.30 11.27 -9.59
N ILE A 6 18.01 11.70 -8.36
CA ILE A 6 17.56 10.82 -7.27
C ILE A 6 16.04 10.96 -7.10
N ALA A 7 15.31 9.86 -7.35
CA ALA A 7 13.91 9.71 -7.00
C ALA A 7 13.75 9.17 -5.57
N VAL A 8 12.79 9.70 -4.82
CA VAL A 8 12.46 9.26 -3.45
C VAL A 8 10.97 9.02 -3.35
N MET A 9 10.57 7.88 -2.83
CA MET A 9 9.17 7.49 -2.68
C MET A 9 9.01 6.47 -1.57
N ALA A 10 7.79 6.32 -1.08
CA ALA A 10 7.44 5.28 -0.12
C ALA A 10 6.56 4.23 -0.79
N VAL A 11 6.79 2.95 -0.45
CA VAL A 11 5.97 1.82 -0.91
C VAL A 11 5.48 1.07 0.31
N THR A 12 4.16 0.86 0.40
CA THR A 12 3.55 0.02 1.42
C THR A 12 3.01 -1.26 0.80
N PRO A 13 3.25 -2.44 1.41
CA PRO A 13 2.52 -3.64 1.05
C PRO A 13 1.04 -3.50 1.44
N GLY A 14 0.20 -4.34 0.84
CA GLY A 14 -1.14 -4.63 1.36
C GLY A 14 -1.04 -5.49 2.63
N PHE A 15 -1.84 -6.55 2.72
CA PHE A 15 -1.62 -7.56 3.77
C PHE A 15 -0.41 -8.42 3.43
N LEU A 16 0.74 -8.16 4.06
CA LEU A 16 1.97 -8.90 3.79
C LEU A 16 1.95 -10.31 4.41
N ARG A 17 2.13 -11.34 3.59
CA ARG A 17 2.45 -12.72 4.01
C ARG A 17 3.95 -12.86 4.28
N SER A 18 4.42 -12.16 5.30
CA SER A 18 5.80 -12.34 5.78
C SER A 18 5.94 -13.60 6.61
N GLU A 19 7.17 -14.04 6.83
CA GLU A 19 7.53 -15.15 7.70
C GLU A 19 6.95 -14.96 9.12
N SER A 20 7.03 -13.73 9.64
CA SER A 20 6.44 -13.36 10.94
C SER A 20 4.92 -13.51 10.96
N MET A 21 4.24 -13.20 9.84
CA MET A 21 2.79 -13.37 9.75
C MET A 21 2.39 -14.84 9.58
N LEU A 22 3.15 -15.61 8.80
CA LEU A 22 2.98 -17.06 8.70
C LEU A 22 3.11 -17.72 10.08
N GLN A 23 4.16 -17.37 10.84
CA GLN A 23 4.36 -17.84 12.21
C GLN A 23 3.19 -17.45 13.12
N ARG A 24 2.73 -16.19 13.06
CA ARG A 24 1.60 -15.70 13.84
C ARG A 24 0.31 -16.49 13.55
N PHE A 25 0.08 -16.86 12.30
CA PHE A 25 -1.08 -17.66 11.92
C PHE A 25 -0.89 -19.16 12.14
N GLY A 26 0.34 -19.62 12.43
CA GLY A 26 0.67 -21.03 12.61
C GLY A 26 0.61 -21.82 11.30
N VAL A 27 0.96 -21.18 10.20
CA VAL A 27 0.99 -21.75 8.85
C VAL A 27 2.37 -21.57 8.23
N THR A 28 2.60 -22.25 7.12
CA THR A 28 3.80 -22.18 6.27
C THR A 28 3.43 -21.60 4.91
N GLU A 29 4.42 -21.38 4.06
CA GLU A 29 4.16 -20.93 2.69
C GLU A 29 3.41 -21.98 1.85
N ASP A 30 3.48 -23.27 2.19
CA ASP A 30 2.75 -24.31 1.44
C ASP A 30 1.26 -24.36 1.79
N ASN A 31 0.87 -23.96 3.00
CA ASN A 31 -0.50 -24.03 3.49
C ASN A 31 -1.06 -22.69 3.99
N TRP A 32 -0.48 -21.56 3.56
CA TRP A 32 -0.85 -20.24 4.08
C TRP A 32 -2.33 -19.90 3.95
N ARG A 33 -3.03 -20.46 2.95
CA ARG A 33 -4.47 -20.26 2.73
C ARG A 33 -5.31 -20.72 3.91
N GLU A 34 -4.82 -21.65 4.73
CA GLU A 34 -5.52 -22.10 5.92
C GLU A 34 -5.67 -20.99 6.97
N ALA A 35 -4.79 -19.99 6.97
CA ALA A 35 -4.92 -18.81 7.82
C ALA A 35 -6.20 -17.99 7.50
N GLY A 36 -6.78 -18.16 6.31
CA GLY A 36 -8.08 -17.60 5.94
C GLY A 36 -9.23 -18.06 6.85
N LYS A 37 -9.09 -19.21 7.51
CA LYS A 37 -10.05 -19.70 8.52
C LYS A 37 -10.06 -18.81 9.79
N LYS A 38 -8.95 -18.12 10.06
CA LYS A 38 -8.78 -17.20 11.20
C LYS A 38 -9.04 -15.76 10.81
N ASP A 39 -8.54 -15.35 9.65
CA ASP A 39 -8.74 -14.01 9.07
C ASP A 39 -8.97 -14.12 7.56
N PRO A 40 -10.22 -13.96 7.08
CA PRO A 40 -10.54 -14.03 5.66
C PRO A 40 -9.74 -13.04 4.80
N ASN A 41 -9.30 -11.91 5.37
CA ASN A 41 -8.50 -10.93 4.65
C ASN A 41 -7.13 -11.47 4.26
N PHE A 42 -6.58 -12.44 5.01
CA PHE A 42 -5.29 -13.03 4.71
C PHE A 42 -5.27 -13.76 3.37
N LEU A 43 -6.44 -14.17 2.83
CA LEU A 43 -6.58 -14.74 1.49
C LEU A 43 -6.20 -13.76 0.36
N GLN A 44 -6.23 -12.45 0.64
CA GLN A 44 -5.74 -11.39 -0.24
C GLN A 44 -4.32 -10.93 0.09
N SER A 45 -3.58 -11.73 0.88
CA SER A 45 -2.20 -11.41 1.19
C SER A 45 -1.28 -11.45 -0.02
N GLU A 46 -0.24 -10.62 0.07
CA GLU A 46 0.83 -10.45 -0.90
C GLU A 46 2.09 -11.14 -0.39
N SER A 47 2.84 -11.81 -1.27
CA SER A 47 4.17 -12.26 -0.92
C SER A 47 5.17 -11.09 -0.84
N PRO A 48 6.27 -11.23 -0.07
CA PRO A 48 7.39 -10.29 -0.13
C PRO A 48 7.97 -10.13 -1.54
N LEU A 49 7.93 -11.20 -2.35
CA LEU A 49 8.39 -11.18 -3.75
C LEU A 49 7.52 -10.28 -4.63
N PHE A 50 6.20 -10.26 -4.44
CA PHE A 50 5.31 -9.35 -5.17
C PHE A 50 5.65 -7.88 -4.89
N VAL A 51 5.90 -7.54 -3.62
CA VAL A 51 6.32 -6.19 -3.22
C VAL A 51 7.70 -5.85 -3.79
N GLY A 52 8.65 -6.80 -3.75
CA GLY A 52 9.97 -6.64 -4.36
C GLY A 52 9.91 -6.41 -5.88
N ARG A 53 9.02 -7.12 -6.59
CA ARG A 53 8.76 -6.89 -8.02
C ARG A 53 8.21 -5.48 -8.28
N ALA A 54 7.35 -4.95 -7.42
CA ALA A 54 6.85 -3.59 -7.53
C ALA A 54 7.97 -2.55 -7.37
N VAL A 55 8.86 -2.74 -6.39
CA VAL A 55 10.05 -1.88 -6.20
C VAL A 55 11.00 -1.98 -7.39
N ALA A 56 11.25 -3.19 -7.89
CA ALA A 56 12.11 -3.39 -9.06
C ALA A 56 11.52 -2.73 -10.32
N ALA A 57 10.21 -2.80 -10.51
CA ALA A 57 9.52 -2.14 -11.63
C ALA A 57 9.65 -0.60 -11.55
N LEU A 58 9.50 -0.01 -10.36
CA LEU A 58 9.77 1.41 -10.14
C LEU A 58 11.22 1.79 -10.44
N ALA A 59 12.18 1.00 -9.97
CA ALA A 59 13.60 1.26 -10.19
C ALA A 59 13.98 1.20 -11.68
N ALA A 60 13.26 0.42 -12.49
CA ALA A 60 13.45 0.30 -13.93
C ALA A 60 12.61 1.28 -14.77
N ASP A 61 11.68 2.03 -14.16
CA ASP A 61 10.81 2.95 -14.89
C ASP A 61 11.60 4.20 -15.34
N PRO A 62 11.75 4.46 -16.66
CA PRO A 62 12.45 5.65 -17.14
C PRO A 62 11.75 6.95 -16.74
N LYS A 63 10.49 6.89 -16.29
CA LYS A 63 9.70 8.04 -15.78
C LYS A 63 9.57 8.04 -14.26
N VAL A 64 10.39 7.29 -13.53
CA VAL A 64 10.34 7.20 -12.06
C VAL A 64 10.44 8.57 -11.37
N GLN A 65 11.10 9.55 -11.99
CA GLN A 65 11.20 10.93 -11.47
C GLN A 65 9.83 11.61 -11.33
N ASP A 66 8.88 11.30 -12.23
CA ASP A 66 7.51 11.85 -12.17
C ASP A 66 6.75 11.36 -10.94
N ARG A 67 7.23 10.27 -10.31
CA ARG A 67 6.65 9.64 -9.13
C ARG A 67 7.36 10.04 -7.83
N THR A 68 8.39 10.92 -7.88
CA THR A 68 9.13 11.32 -6.69
C THR A 68 8.25 12.11 -5.69
N GLY A 69 8.47 11.90 -4.40
CA GLY A 69 7.71 12.52 -3.31
C GLY A 69 6.37 11.85 -2.99
N MET A 70 6.03 10.74 -3.66
CA MET A 70 4.74 10.06 -3.52
C MET A 70 4.82 8.80 -2.65
N LEU A 71 3.63 8.31 -2.25
CA LEU A 71 3.41 7.05 -1.55
C LEU A 71 2.58 6.13 -2.46
N PHE A 72 3.00 4.87 -2.59
CA PHE A 72 2.31 3.87 -3.41
C PHE A 72 1.99 2.60 -2.63
N GLY A 73 0.86 1.99 -2.96
CA GLY A 73 0.59 0.59 -2.59
C GLY A 73 1.24 -0.36 -3.60
N SER A 74 1.84 -1.45 -3.14
CA SER A 74 2.31 -2.55 -4.01
C SER A 74 1.23 -3.04 -4.98
N TRP A 75 -0.03 -3.11 -4.55
CA TRP A 75 -1.19 -3.45 -5.40
C TRP A 75 -1.46 -2.43 -6.51
N GLU A 76 -1.20 -1.14 -6.26
CA GLU A 76 -1.35 -0.09 -7.26
C GLU A 76 -0.28 -0.23 -8.34
N LEU A 77 0.97 -0.39 -7.91
CA LEU A 77 2.09 -0.66 -8.81
C LEU A 77 1.89 -1.99 -9.56
N GLY A 78 1.27 -2.97 -8.92
CA GLY A 78 0.89 -4.23 -9.56
C GLY A 78 -0.08 -4.04 -10.73
N ARG A 79 -1.03 -3.10 -10.61
CA ARG A 79 -1.89 -2.71 -11.74
C ARG A 79 -1.11 -1.92 -12.79
N ASP A 80 -0.37 -0.91 -12.39
CA ASP A 80 0.37 -0.02 -13.28
C ASP A 80 1.37 -0.77 -14.17
N TYR A 81 2.08 -1.73 -13.59
CA TYR A 81 3.12 -2.51 -14.28
C TYR A 81 2.67 -3.93 -14.69
N GLY A 82 1.40 -4.28 -14.50
CA GLY A 82 0.86 -5.59 -14.89
C GLY A 82 1.46 -6.78 -14.15
N LEU A 83 1.91 -6.59 -12.90
CA LEU A 83 2.60 -7.61 -12.11
C LEU A 83 1.64 -8.69 -11.63
N SER A 84 2.20 -9.87 -11.36
CA SER A 84 1.52 -10.95 -10.68
C SER A 84 2.42 -11.49 -9.58
N ASP A 85 1.82 -12.01 -8.51
CA ASP A 85 2.53 -12.72 -7.46
C ASP A 85 3.08 -14.05 -8.02
N TYR A 86 3.97 -14.70 -7.29
CA TYR A 86 4.63 -15.93 -7.74
C TYR A 86 3.64 -17.10 -7.93
N ASP A 87 2.50 -17.05 -7.24
CA ASP A 87 1.42 -18.04 -7.33
C ASP A 87 0.39 -17.72 -8.43
N GLY A 88 0.69 -16.74 -9.29
CA GLY A 88 -0.16 -16.30 -10.40
C GLY A 88 -1.31 -15.37 -9.99
N ARG A 89 -1.51 -15.10 -8.70
CA ARG A 89 -2.54 -14.14 -8.25
C ARG A 89 -2.12 -12.70 -8.55
N ARG A 90 -3.12 -11.82 -8.54
CA ARG A 90 -2.95 -10.35 -8.55
C ARG A 90 -3.67 -9.77 -7.33
N PRO A 91 -3.08 -9.90 -6.12
CA PRO A 91 -3.68 -9.36 -4.91
C PRO A 91 -3.87 -7.84 -5.06
N ASP A 92 -5.03 -7.35 -4.63
CA ASP A 92 -5.39 -5.93 -4.74
C ASP A 92 -6.04 -5.44 -3.46
N TRP A 93 -5.19 -5.01 -2.52
CA TRP A 93 -5.67 -4.53 -1.22
C TRP A 93 -6.53 -3.28 -1.32
N GLY A 94 -6.24 -2.39 -2.27
CA GLY A 94 -7.00 -1.16 -2.48
C GLY A 94 -8.42 -1.39 -3.01
N ARG A 95 -8.68 -2.53 -3.68
CA ARG A 95 -10.02 -2.94 -4.11
C ARG A 95 -10.67 -3.99 -3.21
N HIS A 96 -9.91 -4.58 -2.29
CA HIS A 96 -10.40 -5.61 -1.38
C HIS A 96 -11.39 -4.99 -0.37
N LYS A 97 -12.54 -5.66 -0.20
CA LYS A 97 -13.49 -5.30 0.85
C LYS A 97 -12.98 -5.90 2.16
N ILE A 98 -12.30 -5.07 2.95
CA ILE A 98 -11.72 -5.49 4.23
C ILE A 98 -12.83 -5.90 5.20
N ASP A 99 -12.70 -7.10 5.76
CA ASP A 99 -13.50 -7.57 6.87
C ASP A 99 -12.88 -7.10 8.19
N PHE A 100 -13.54 -6.15 8.85
CA PHE A 100 -13.09 -5.60 10.13
C PHE A 100 -13.61 -6.41 11.34
N SER A 101 -14.39 -7.48 11.14
CA SER A 101 -15.00 -8.25 12.23
C SER A 101 -13.98 -8.89 13.17
N GLY A 102 -12.77 -9.16 12.70
CA GLY A 102 -11.66 -9.67 13.51
C GLY A 102 -11.00 -8.64 14.44
N LEU A 103 -11.38 -7.36 14.33
CA LEU A 103 -10.81 -6.29 15.16
C LEU A 103 -11.75 -5.91 16.32
N PRO A 104 -11.21 -5.65 17.53
CA PRO A 104 -12.03 -5.15 18.63
C PRO A 104 -12.73 -3.83 18.25
N PRO A 105 -13.99 -3.59 18.65
CA PRO A 105 -14.78 -2.43 18.20
C PRO A 105 -14.09 -1.07 18.39
N LYS A 106 -13.35 -0.88 19.49
CA LYS A 106 -12.58 0.35 19.75
C LYS A 106 -11.58 0.69 18.65
N TRP A 107 -11.05 -0.30 17.94
CA TRP A 107 -10.13 -0.06 16.82
C TRP A 107 -10.85 0.52 15.61
N ILE A 108 -12.10 0.14 15.38
CA ILE A 108 -12.92 0.73 14.31
C ILE A 108 -13.10 2.23 14.59
N ASP A 109 -13.38 2.60 15.84
CA ASP A 109 -13.51 4.02 16.23
C ASP A 109 -12.20 4.79 16.08
N VAL A 110 -11.06 4.16 16.40
CA VAL A 110 -9.73 4.74 16.17
C VAL A 110 -9.49 4.97 14.68
N PHE A 111 -9.77 3.99 13.81
CA PHE A 111 -9.63 4.16 12.36
C PHE A 111 -10.53 5.25 11.82
N ARG A 112 -11.81 5.27 12.21
CA ARG A 112 -12.76 6.30 11.79
C ARG A 112 -12.31 7.69 12.22
N THR A 113 -11.88 7.84 13.47
CA THR A 113 -11.42 9.13 14.01
C THR A 113 -10.14 9.58 13.31
N GLY A 114 -9.16 8.69 13.19
CA GLY A 114 -7.88 8.97 12.52
C GLY A 114 -8.08 9.39 11.07
N THR A 115 -8.84 8.61 10.29
CA THR A 115 -9.11 8.91 8.87
C THR A 115 -9.90 10.22 8.69
N ASN A 116 -10.86 10.52 9.56
CA ASN A 116 -11.55 11.82 9.53
C ASN A 116 -10.59 13.00 9.78
N LEU A 117 -9.68 12.87 10.74
CA LEU A 117 -8.67 13.89 11.03
C LEU A 117 -7.69 14.06 9.87
N GLU A 118 -7.24 12.95 9.28
CA GLU A 118 -6.36 12.94 8.12
C GLU A 118 -7.01 13.61 6.91
N ILE A 119 -8.26 13.27 6.59
CA ILE A 119 -9.03 13.91 5.51
C ILE A 119 -9.13 15.42 5.73
N LYS A 120 -9.47 15.85 6.95
CA LYS A 120 -9.56 17.27 7.30
C LYS A 120 -8.20 17.97 7.12
N TRP A 121 -7.11 17.35 7.57
CA TRP A 121 -5.77 17.89 7.46
C TRP A 121 -5.34 18.02 5.99
N LEU A 122 -5.44 16.94 5.21
CA LEU A 122 -5.06 16.91 3.79
C LEU A 122 -5.85 17.95 2.98
N THR A 123 -7.16 18.02 3.18
CA THR A 123 -8.03 19.00 2.49
C THR A 123 -7.62 20.43 2.83
N THR A 124 -7.35 20.71 4.11
CA THR A 124 -6.92 22.03 4.58
C THR A 124 -5.55 22.40 4.02
N LEU A 125 -4.59 21.48 4.04
CA LEU A 125 -3.24 21.68 3.53
C LEU A 125 -3.25 21.94 2.02
N ALA A 126 -4.01 21.15 1.27
CA ALA A 126 -4.16 21.32 -0.18
C ALA A 126 -4.78 22.70 -0.50
N ALA A 127 -5.85 23.10 0.19
CA ALA A 127 -6.48 24.40 -0.02
C ALA A 127 -5.53 25.57 0.26
N ARG A 128 -4.78 25.52 1.38
CA ARG A 128 -3.79 26.54 1.75
C ARG A 128 -2.66 26.61 0.71
N THR A 129 -2.17 25.45 0.26
CA THR A 129 -1.10 25.36 -0.74
C THR A 129 -1.54 25.96 -2.07
N ARG A 130 -2.75 25.63 -2.56
CA ARG A 130 -3.31 26.23 -3.77
C ARG A 130 -3.44 27.75 -3.67
N LYS A 131 -3.93 28.26 -2.54
CA LYS A 131 -4.04 29.71 -2.29
C LYS A 131 -2.68 30.41 -2.32
N PHE A 132 -1.63 29.78 -1.81
CA PHE A 132 -0.27 30.32 -1.87
C PHE A 132 0.29 30.25 -3.29
N ARG A 133 0.17 29.11 -3.99
CA ARG A 133 0.62 28.95 -5.38
C ARG A 133 0.01 29.98 -6.33
N ALA A 134 -1.25 30.34 -6.15
CA ALA A 134 -1.92 31.37 -6.96
C ALA A 134 -1.29 32.78 -6.83
N LYS A 135 -0.44 33.02 -5.83
CA LYS A 135 0.31 34.27 -5.66
C LYS A 135 1.69 34.25 -6.33
N ILE A 136 2.17 33.08 -6.74
CA ILE A 136 3.49 32.91 -7.36
C ILE A 136 3.32 33.12 -8.87
N PRO A 137 4.10 34.03 -9.49
CA PRO A 137 4.11 34.19 -10.96
C PRO A 137 4.41 32.87 -11.68
N PRO A 138 3.97 32.71 -12.94
CA PRO A 138 4.23 31.50 -13.72
C PRO A 138 5.72 31.22 -13.93
#